data_AF-A0A5C6D8A8-F1
#
_entry.id   AF-A0A5C6D8A8-F1
#
_cell.length_a   1.000
_cell.length_b   1.000
_cell.length_c   1.000
_cell.angle_alpha   90.00
_cell.angle_beta   90.00
_cell.angle_gamma   90.00
#
_symmetry.space_group_name_H-M   'P 1'
#
loop_
_entity.id
_entity.type
_entity.pdbx_description
1 polymer ?
#
loop_
_entity_poly.entity_id
_entity_poly.type
_entity_poly.pdbx_seq_one_letter_code
_entity_poly.pdbx_strand_id
1 'polypeptide(L)'
;MRFNLTQCLVLVLVVALVMSLIVTHLHHQRQVRTLRDAIDDSRSTLRTIEYGAANLRLLELNPYIWENPSWIRLQKHELAFSILDHWRSQNVIDDVVGEPGYAMDFAADALSFFDCTSADEFVELTRNELSVYPDDPLSHATFELSDSELVSLDAFIRAATTPDQNGG
;
A
#
# COMPACT_ATOMS: atom_id res chain seq x y z
N MET A 1 -14.90 32.15 58.32
CA MET A 1 -13.69 32.13 57.46
C MET A 1 -13.82 33.22 56.41
N ARG A 2 -12.93 34.23 56.41
CA ARG A 2 -12.88 35.24 55.33
C ARG A 2 -11.75 34.84 54.39
N PHE A 3 -12.07 34.41 53.18
CA PHE A 3 -11.07 34.20 52.14
C PHE A 3 -10.49 35.56 51.73
N ASN A 4 -9.16 35.66 51.73
CA ASN A 4 -8.48 36.87 51.28
C ASN A 4 -8.42 36.86 49.74
N LEU A 5 -8.65 38.00 49.08
CA LEU A 5 -8.70 38.13 47.62
C LEU A 5 -7.45 37.52 46.94
N THR A 6 -6.30 37.67 47.59
CA THR A 6 -5.02 37.09 47.17
C THR A 6 -5.05 35.56 47.11
N GLN A 7 -5.72 34.88 48.04
CA GLN A 7 -5.87 33.43 48.04
C GLN A 7 -6.77 32.96 46.88
N CYS A 8 -7.83 33.70 46.57
CA CYS A 8 -8.67 33.42 45.40
C CYS A 8 -7.90 33.60 44.10
N LEU A 9 -7.11 34.68 43.97
CA LEU A 9 -6.31 34.94 42.76
C LEU A 9 -5.21 33.89 42.55
N VAL A 10 -4.51 33.50 43.62
CA VAL A 10 -3.49 32.43 43.55
C VAL A 10 -4.14 31.11 43.15
N LEU A 11 -5.29 30.76 43.72
CA LEU A 11 -6.00 29.53 43.36
C LEU A 11 -6.41 29.54 41.89
N VAL A 12 -6.96 30.64 41.39
CA VAL A 12 -7.33 30.80 39.98
C VAL A 12 -6.11 30.69 39.07
N LEU A 13 -4.99 31.29 39.44
CA LEU A 13 -3.74 31.20 38.68
C LEU A 13 -3.23 29.75 38.62
N VAL A 14 -3.21 29.04 39.76
CA VAL A 14 -2.77 27.64 39.82
C VAL A 14 -3.70 26.75 38.97
N VAL A 15 -5.01 26.92 39.10
CA VAL A 15 -5.97 26.15 38.29
C VAL A 15 -5.78 26.45 36.80
N ALA A 16 -5.61 27.72 36.41
CA ALA A 16 -5.37 28.09 35.02
C ALA A 16 -4.07 27.49 34.47
N LEU A 17 -2.98 27.51 35.25
CA LEU A 17 -1.71 26.89 34.88
C LEU A 17 -1.84 25.38 34.70
N VAL A 18 -2.51 24.69 35.64
CA VAL A 18 -2.74 23.25 35.57
C VAL A 18 -3.59 22.90 34.34
N MET A 19 -4.68 23.63 34.09
CA MET A 19 -5.51 23.40 32.92
C MET A 19 -4.75 23.67 31.61
N SER A 20 -3.95 24.73 31.54
CA SER A 20 -3.09 25.02 30.39
C SER A 20 -2.08 23.90 30.14
N LEU A 21 -1.48 23.36 31.20
CA LEU A 21 -0.54 22.24 31.11
C LEU A 21 -1.23 20.97 30.60
N ILE A 22 -2.43 20.66 31.12
CA ILE A 22 -3.24 19.51 30.68
C ILE A 22 -3.61 19.64 29.20
N VAL A 23 -4.09 20.81 28.76
CA VAL A 23 -4.46 21.05 27.35
C VAL A 23 -3.25 20.88 26.44
N THR A 24 -2.10 21.44 26.82
CA THR A 24 -0.85 21.32 26.06
C THR A 24 -0.39 19.86 26.00
N HIS A 25 -0.46 19.13 27.12
CA HIS A 25 -0.11 17.72 27.18
C HIS A 25 -1.02 16.86 26.29
N LEU A 26 -2.34 17.10 26.30
CA LEU A 26 -3.29 16.41 25.43
C LEU A 26 -3.03 16.72 23.95
N HIS A 27 -2.71 17.96 23.61
CA HIS A 27 -2.35 18.34 22.25
C HIS A 27 -1.08 17.61 21.79
N HIS A 28 -0.05 17.60 22.62
CA HIS A 28 1.20 16.90 22.32
C HIS A 28 0.98 15.38 22.18
N GLN A 29 0.20 14.76 23.06
CA GLN A 29 -0.13 13.33 22.94
C GLN A 29 -0.85 13.01 21.62
N ARG A 30 -1.76 13.88 21.15
CA ARG A 30 -2.43 13.70 19.86
C ARG A 30 -1.42 13.78 18.71
N GLN A 31 -0.54 14.78 18.70
CA GLN A 31 0.50 14.92 17.69
C GLN A 31 1.43 13.70 17.63
N VAL A 32 1.87 13.20 18.79
CA VAL A 32 2.73 12.01 18.87
C VAL A 32 2.02 10.78 18.32
N ARG A 33 0.72 10.59 18.60
CA ARG A 33 -0.05 9.48 18.03
C ARG A 33 -0.18 9.61 16.52
N THR A 34 -0.54 10.79 16.01
CA THR A 34 -0.63 11.03 14.56
C THR A 34 0.70 10.75 13.85
N LEU A 35 1.84 11.15 14.43
CA LEU A 35 3.16 10.84 13.88
C LEU A 35 3.46 9.34 13.91
N ARG A 36 3.06 8.65 14.98
CA ARG A 36 3.26 7.20 15.09
C ARG A 36 2.45 6.46 14.04
N ASP A 37 1.18 6.80 13.90
CA ASP A 37 0.28 6.18 12.93
C ASP A 37 0.82 6.42 11.50
N ALA A 38 1.29 7.64 11.19
CA ALA A 38 1.90 7.95 9.90
C ALA A 38 3.20 7.17 9.63
N ILE A 39 4.03 6.94 10.65
CA ILE A 39 5.25 6.11 10.52
C ILE A 39 4.88 4.64 10.30
N ASP A 40 3.91 4.13 11.04
CA ASP A 40 3.47 2.73 10.93
C ASP A 40 2.84 2.48 9.55
N ASP A 41 2.03 3.42 9.02
CA ASP A 41 1.50 3.38 7.66
C ASP A 41 2.62 3.41 6.61
N SER A 42 3.57 4.35 6.71
CA SER A 42 4.69 4.46 5.76
C SER A 42 5.54 3.18 5.74
N ARG A 43 5.78 2.55 6.89
CA ARG A 43 6.48 1.26 6.97
C ARG A 43 5.71 0.12 6.31
N SER A 44 4.38 0.11 6.46
CA SER A 44 3.53 -0.85 5.76
C SER A 44 3.69 -0.71 4.24
N THR A 45 3.62 0.52 3.73
CA THR A 45 3.81 0.79 2.30
C THR A 45 5.20 0.41 1.79
N LEU A 46 6.27 0.75 2.52
CA LEU A 46 7.63 0.34 2.17
C LEU A 46 7.77 -1.18 2.10
N ARG A 47 7.12 -1.91 3.01
CA ARG A 47 7.13 -3.37 2.96
C ARG A 47 6.45 -3.90 1.70
N THR A 48 5.33 -3.31 1.27
CA THR A 48 4.67 -3.66 0.00
C THR A 48 5.61 -3.46 -1.19
N ILE A 49 6.29 -2.30 -1.23
CA ILE A 49 7.25 -1.94 -2.29
C ILE A 49 8.42 -2.93 -2.32
N GLU A 50 9.08 -3.15 -1.18
CA GLU A 50 10.24 -4.02 -1.06
C GLU A 50 9.90 -5.48 -1.38
N TYR A 51 8.71 -5.94 -0.95
CA TYR A 51 8.24 -7.29 -1.23
C TYR A 51 8.00 -7.51 -2.72
N GLY A 52 7.30 -6.59 -3.39
CA GLY A 52 7.08 -6.66 -4.84
C GLY A 52 8.41 -6.68 -5.60
N ALA A 53 9.31 -5.74 -5.31
CA ALA A 53 10.61 -5.66 -5.96
C ALA A 53 11.48 -6.91 -5.72
N ALA A 54 11.44 -7.48 -4.52
CA ALA A 54 12.15 -8.72 -4.21
C ALA A 54 11.61 -9.90 -5.02
N ASN A 55 10.28 -10.01 -5.17
CA ASN A 55 9.64 -11.06 -5.97
C ASN A 55 10.00 -10.96 -7.45
N LEU A 56 10.06 -9.75 -7.98
CA LEU A 56 10.46 -9.51 -9.37
C LEU A 56 11.92 -9.90 -9.61
N ARG A 57 12.83 -9.42 -8.75
CA ARG A 57 14.26 -9.79 -8.80
C ARG A 57 14.49 -11.29 -8.64
N LEU A 58 13.67 -11.96 -7.82
CA LEU A 58 13.79 -13.40 -7.61
C LEU A 58 13.50 -14.18 -8.90
N LEU A 59 12.54 -13.73 -9.71
CA LEU A 59 12.23 -14.31 -11.03
C LEU A 59 13.33 -14.05 -12.07
N GLU A 60 13.92 -12.86 -12.05
CA GLU A 60 15.01 -12.49 -12.96
C GLU A 60 16.30 -13.29 -12.66
N LEU A 61 16.61 -13.46 -11.38
CA LEU A 61 17.89 -14.03 -10.94
C LEU A 61 17.88 -15.57 -10.87
N ASN A 62 16.71 -16.21 -10.81
CA ASN A 62 16.61 -17.67 -10.65
C ASN A 62 15.87 -18.33 -11.81
N PRO A 63 16.56 -18.65 -12.92
CA PRO A 63 15.94 -19.28 -14.07
C PRO A 63 15.31 -20.64 -13.76
N TYR A 64 15.81 -21.35 -12.74
CA TYR A 64 15.28 -22.64 -12.28
C TYR A 64 13.86 -22.56 -11.71
N ILE A 65 13.38 -21.38 -11.32
CA ILE A 65 11.99 -21.22 -10.88
C ILE A 65 11.04 -21.52 -12.05
N TRP A 66 11.45 -21.19 -13.28
CA TRP A 66 10.70 -21.47 -14.51
C TRP A 66 10.63 -22.94 -14.90
N GLU A 67 11.39 -23.81 -14.24
CA GLU A 67 11.38 -25.25 -14.53
C GLU A 67 10.36 -26.01 -13.67
N ASN A 68 9.88 -25.41 -12.57
CA ASN A 68 8.91 -26.02 -11.66
C ASN A 68 7.55 -25.32 -11.73
N PRO A 69 6.51 -25.96 -12.31
CA PRO A 69 5.19 -25.36 -12.47
C PRO A 69 4.58 -24.86 -11.15
N SER A 70 4.85 -25.54 -10.03
CA SER A 70 4.33 -25.13 -8.72
C SER A 70 4.96 -23.84 -8.21
N TRP A 71 6.25 -23.63 -8.49
CA TRP A 71 6.99 -22.45 -8.05
C TRP A 71 6.69 -21.24 -8.94
N ILE A 72 6.54 -21.44 -10.25
CA ILE A 72 6.07 -20.39 -11.17
C ILE A 72 4.70 -19.90 -10.75
N ARG A 73 3.76 -20.83 -10.49
CA ARG A 73 2.41 -20.47 -10.09
C ARG A 73 2.41 -19.67 -8.79
N LEU A 74 3.17 -20.11 -7.77
CA LEU A 74 3.33 -19.36 -6.52
C LEU A 74 3.90 -17.97 -6.78
N GLN A 75 4.95 -17.86 -7.59
CA GLN A 75 5.60 -16.58 -7.82
C GLN A 75 4.74 -15.60 -8.63
N LYS A 76 4.00 -16.10 -9.63
CA LYS A 76 2.99 -15.32 -10.35
C LYS A 76 1.83 -14.91 -9.45
N HIS A 77 1.42 -15.77 -8.52
CA HIS A 77 0.42 -15.44 -7.50
C HIS A 77 0.89 -14.26 -6.62
N GLU A 78 2.12 -14.31 -6.10
CA GLU A 78 2.70 -13.23 -5.27
C GLU A 78 2.89 -11.92 -6.04
N LEU A 79 3.27 -12.01 -7.32
CA LEU A 79 3.33 -10.85 -8.21
C LEU A 79 1.94 -10.27 -8.48
N ALA A 80 0.93 -11.11 -8.70
CA ALA A 80 -0.44 -10.65 -8.93
C ALA A 80 -0.98 -9.89 -7.71
N PHE A 81 -0.68 -10.37 -6.50
CA PHE A 81 -0.94 -9.62 -5.27
C PHE A 81 -0.25 -8.27 -5.24
N SER A 82 1.04 -8.27 -5.56
CA SER A 82 1.84 -7.04 -5.57
C SER A 82 1.29 -6.02 -6.56
N ILE A 83 0.85 -6.45 -7.75
CA ILE A 83 0.20 -5.57 -8.75
C ILE A 83 -1.07 -4.95 -8.18
N LEU A 84 -1.93 -5.74 -7.53
CA LEU A 84 -3.17 -5.22 -6.92
C LEU A 84 -2.89 -4.19 -5.82
N ASP A 85 -1.88 -4.44 -4.99
CA ASP A 85 -1.49 -3.49 -3.94
C ASP A 85 -0.93 -2.19 -4.53
N HIS A 86 -0.12 -2.29 -5.59
CA HIS A 86 0.44 -1.13 -6.30
C HIS A 86 -0.65 -0.31 -7.00
N TRP A 87 -1.63 -0.96 -7.63
CA TRP A 87 -2.80 -0.29 -8.20
C TRP A 87 -3.63 0.44 -7.13
N ARG A 88 -3.97 -0.23 -6.02
CA ARG A 88 -4.80 0.35 -4.95
C ARG A 88 -4.13 1.53 -4.24
N SER A 89 -2.80 1.48 -4.12
CA SER A 89 -2.02 2.45 -3.35
C SER A 89 -1.06 3.29 -4.19
N GLN A 90 -1.31 3.40 -5.51
CA GLN A 90 -0.39 4.03 -6.47
C GLN A 90 0.17 5.38 -5.97
N ASN A 91 -0.71 6.33 -5.64
CA ASN A 91 -0.30 7.66 -5.21
C ASN A 91 0.56 7.63 -3.93
N VAL A 92 0.18 6.76 -2.97
CA VAL A 92 0.90 6.66 -1.69
C VAL A 92 2.27 6.02 -1.90
N ILE A 93 2.36 5.03 -2.78
CA ILE A 93 3.61 4.38 -3.13
C ILE A 93 4.55 5.36 -3.82
N ASP A 94 4.07 6.06 -4.86
CA ASP A 94 4.85 7.04 -5.60
C ASP A 94 5.36 8.17 -4.66
N ASP A 95 4.52 8.64 -3.72
CA ASP A 95 4.90 9.63 -2.72
C ASP A 95 5.96 9.12 -1.73
N VAL A 96 5.85 7.85 -1.28
CA VAL A 96 6.79 7.24 -0.33
C VAL A 96 8.14 6.95 -0.98
N VAL A 97 8.16 6.49 -2.24
CA VAL A 97 9.38 6.29 -3.01
C VAL A 97 10.01 7.65 -3.40
N GLY A 98 9.18 8.66 -3.62
CA GLY A 98 9.60 9.97 -4.13
C GLY A 98 9.83 9.96 -5.65
N GLU A 99 9.29 8.97 -6.35
CA GLU A 99 9.43 8.77 -7.80
C GLU A 99 8.03 8.60 -8.42
N PRO A 100 7.50 9.64 -9.09
CA PRO A 100 6.21 9.56 -9.77
C PRO A 100 6.25 8.49 -10.86
N GLY A 101 5.28 7.57 -10.86
CA GLY A 101 5.21 6.49 -11.84
C GLY A 101 5.86 5.19 -11.40
N TYR A 102 6.54 5.14 -10.23
CA TYR A 102 7.16 3.92 -9.72
C TYR A 102 6.18 2.74 -9.68
N ALA A 103 4.96 2.94 -9.20
CA ALA A 103 3.97 1.87 -9.12
C ALA A 103 3.55 1.36 -10.51
N MET A 104 3.57 2.23 -11.52
CA MET A 104 3.27 1.88 -12.91
C MET A 104 4.43 1.09 -13.54
N ASP A 105 5.68 1.55 -13.32
CA ASP A 105 6.88 0.87 -13.84
C ASP A 105 7.02 -0.52 -13.24
N PHE A 106 6.81 -0.65 -11.92
CA PHE A 106 6.75 -1.95 -11.26
C PHE A 106 5.68 -2.86 -11.90
N ALA A 107 4.49 -2.32 -12.15
CA ALA A 107 3.42 -3.10 -12.76
C ALA A 107 3.76 -3.50 -14.20
N ALA A 108 4.43 -2.65 -14.99
CA ALA A 108 4.86 -2.96 -16.34
C ALA A 108 5.83 -4.15 -16.35
N ASP A 109 6.85 -4.11 -15.49
CA ASP A 109 7.81 -5.21 -15.34
C ASP A 109 7.13 -6.49 -14.83
N ALA A 110 6.25 -6.36 -13.84
CA ALA A 110 5.54 -7.51 -13.27
C ALA A 110 4.58 -8.15 -14.28
N LEU A 111 3.81 -7.34 -15.01
CA LEU A 111 2.85 -7.80 -16.02
C LEU A 111 3.53 -8.49 -17.20
N SER A 112 4.81 -8.20 -17.47
CA SER A 112 5.59 -8.91 -18.50
C SER A 112 5.69 -10.43 -18.27
N PHE A 113 5.47 -10.90 -17.04
CA PHE A 113 5.43 -12.31 -16.68
C PHE A 113 4.05 -12.96 -16.84
N PHE A 114 3.02 -12.20 -17.24
CA PHE A 114 1.65 -12.66 -17.42
C PHE A 114 1.23 -12.48 -18.88
N ASP A 115 0.41 -13.41 -19.37
CA ASP A 115 -0.21 -13.31 -20.69
C ASP A 115 -1.55 -12.57 -20.56
N CYS A 116 -1.54 -11.33 -20.05
CA CYS A 116 -2.75 -10.49 -19.95
C CYS A 116 -2.50 -9.03 -20.34
N THR A 117 -3.55 -8.41 -20.87
CA THR A 117 -3.57 -7.04 -21.39
C THR A 117 -4.76 -6.22 -20.89
N SER A 118 -5.66 -6.84 -20.12
CA SER A 118 -6.85 -6.21 -19.56
C SER A 118 -7.12 -6.68 -18.13
N ALA A 119 -7.95 -5.92 -17.40
CA ALA A 119 -8.38 -6.32 -16.06
C ALA A 119 -9.17 -7.63 -16.07
N ASP A 120 -10.02 -7.86 -17.07
CA ASP A 120 -10.83 -9.08 -17.15
C ASP A 120 -9.94 -10.32 -17.33
N GLU A 121 -8.94 -10.26 -18.22
CA GLU A 121 -7.96 -11.34 -18.41
C GLU A 121 -7.14 -11.57 -17.13
N PHE A 122 -6.71 -10.49 -16.47
CA PHE A 122 -5.98 -10.60 -15.21
C PHE A 122 -6.83 -11.27 -14.11
N VAL A 123 -8.10 -10.90 -13.98
CA VAL A 123 -9.04 -11.49 -13.02
C VAL A 123 -9.35 -12.96 -13.36
N GLU A 124 -9.43 -13.30 -14.65
CA GLU A 124 -9.61 -14.69 -15.07
C GLU A 124 -8.38 -15.55 -14.70
N LEU A 125 -7.17 -15.05 -14.98
CA LEU A 125 -5.92 -15.70 -14.60
C LEU A 125 -5.82 -15.92 -13.09
N THR A 126 -6.15 -14.90 -12.28
CA THR A 126 -6.03 -14.99 -10.82
C THR A 126 -6.95 -16.07 -10.24
N ARG A 127 -8.15 -16.23 -10.81
CA ARG A 127 -9.14 -17.20 -10.34
C ARG A 127 -8.87 -18.62 -10.82
N ASN A 128 -8.43 -18.79 -12.07
CA ASN A 128 -8.36 -20.10 -12.70
C ASN A 128 -6.97 -20.74 -12.60
N GLU A 129 -5.90 -19.94 -12.71
CA GLU A 129 -4.54 -20.46 -12.89
C GLU A 129 -3.63 -20.19 -11.69
N LEU A 130 -3.85 -19.05 -11.02
CA LEU A 130 -2.98 -18.59 -9.94
C LEU A 130 -3.52 -18.92 -8.55
N SER A 131 -4.62 -19.66 -8.45
CA SER A 131 -5.10 -20.10 -7.13
C SER A 131 -4.15 -21.14 -6.53
N VAL A 132 -3.60 -20.83 -5.36
CA VAL A 132 -2.62 -21.66 -4.64
C VAL A 132 -3.22 -22.24 -3.36
N TYR A 133 -4.10 -21.49 -2.70
CA TYR A 133 -4.63 -21.85 -1.38
C TYR A 133 -6.10 -22.25 -1.42
N PRO A 134 -6.59 -23.11 -0.50
CA PRO A 134 -8.01 -23.47 -0.42
C PRO A 134 -8.94 -22.29 -0.12
N ASP A 135 -8.44 -21.27 0.59
CA ASP A 135 -9.12 -20.01 0.88
C ASP A 135 -8.23 -18.89 0.35
N ASP A 136 -8.23 -18.74 -0.98
CA ASP A 136 -7.23 -17.95 -1.68
C ASP A 136 -7.52 -16.44 -1.57
N PRO A 137 -6.70 -15.66 -0.85
CA PRO A 137 -6.96 -14.24 -0.70
C PRO A 137 -6.79 -13.47 -2.02
N LEU A 138 -6.06 -13.99 -3.03
CA LEU A 138 -5.96 -13.39 -4.36
C LEU A 138 -7.28 -13.53 -5.11
N SER A 139 -7.91 -14.70 -4.98
CA SER A 139 -9.26 -14.92 -5.52
C SER A 139 -10.25 -13.98 -4.86
N HIS A 140 -10.22 -13.81 -3.53
CA HIS A 140 -11.10 -12.86 -2.84
C HIS A 140 -10.85 -11.41 -3.27
N ALA A 141 -9.59 -11.01 -3.34
CA ALA A 141 -9.20 -9.66 -3.75
C ALA A 141 -9.66 -9.28 -5.16
N THR A 142 -9.92 -10.26 -6.02
CA THR A 142 -10.41 -10.08 -7.40
C THR A 142 -11.88 -10.47 -7.59
N PHE A 143 -12.47 -11.25 -6.68
CA PHE A 143 -13.87 -11.66 -6.73
C PHE A 143 -14.83 -10.49 -6.48
N GLU A 144 -14.46 -9.60 -5.56
CA GLU A 144 -15.32 -8.54 -5.05
C GLU A 144 -15.14 -7.18 -5.74
N LEU A 145 -14.35 -7.11 -6.81
CA LEU A 145 -14.14 -5.84 -7.51
C LEU A 145 -15.45 -5.35 -8.14
N SER A 146 -15.84 -4.12 -7.80
CA SER A 146 -16.95 -3.41 -8.43
C SER A 146 -16.64 -3.06 -9.89
N ASP A 147 -17.68 -2.77 -10.68
CA ASP A 147 -17.51 -2.32 -12.07
C ASP A 147 -16.57 -1.10 -12.18
N SER A 148 -16.66 -0.16 -11.23
CA SER A 148 -15.76 1.00 -11.17
C SER A 148 -14.31 0.63 -10.87
N GLU A 149 -14.10 -0.36 -10.02
CA GLU A 149 -12.76 -0.85 -9.68
C GLU A 149 -12.15 -1.62 -10.85
N LEU A 150 -12.94 -2.42 -11.56
CA LEU A 150 -12.51 -3.10 -12.78
C LEU A 150 -12.10 -2.11 -13.87
N VAL A 151 -12.87 -1.05 -14.10
CA VAL A 151 -12.50 0.01 -15.06
C VAL A 151 -11.21 0.71 -14.65
N SER A 152 -11.04 1.00 -13.35
CA SER A 152 -9.81 1.60 -12.82
C SER A 152 -8.60 0.69 -12.99
N LEU A 153 -8.75 -0.60 -12.68
CA LEU A 153 -7.71 -1.61 -12.86
C LEU A 153 -7.37 -1.80 -14.34
N ASP A 154 -8.35 -1.79 -15.23
CA ASP A 154 -8.14 -1.91 -16.68
C ASP A 154 -7.35 -0.72 -17.21
N ALA A 155 -7.67 0.50 -16.77
CA ALA A 155 -6.90 1.69 -17.10
C ALA A 155 -5.45 1.59 -16.61
N PHE A 156 -5.24 1.07 -15.40
CA PHE A 156 -3.91 0.86 -14.82
C PHE A 156 -3.09 -0.19 -15.61
N ILE A 157 -3.67 -1.37 -15.87
CA ILE A 157 -3.01 -2.44 -16.64
C ILE A 157 -2.69 -1.96 -18.05
N ARG A 158 -3.61 -1.27 -18.71
CA ARG A 158 -3.36 -0.71 -20.04
C ARG A 158 -2.28 0.36 -20.01
N ALA A 159 -2.24 1.22 -19.00
CA ALA A 159 -1.18 2.21 -18.87
C ALA A 159 0.19 1.54 -18.67
N ALA A 160 0.27 0.47 -17.87
CA ALA A 160 1.50 -0.28 -17.61
C ALA A 160 1.97 -1.11 -18.83
N THR A 161 1.03 -1.64 -19.62
CA THR A 161 1.34 -2.50 -20.78
C THR A 161 1.46 -1.75 -22.10
N THR A 162 0.94 -0.52 -22.18
CA THR A 162 1.15 0.33 -23.35
C THR A 162 2.58 0.84 -23.29
N PRO A 163 3.44 0.50 -24.27
CA PRO A 163 4.79 1.01 -24.30
C PRO A 163 4.73 2.52 -24.46
N ASP A 164 5.06 3.25 -23.40
CA ASP A 164 5.07 4.70 -23.47
C ASP A 164 6.19 5.10 -24.43
N GLN A 165 5.84 5.93 -25.41
CA GLN A 165 6.72 6.51 -26.41
C GLN A 165 7.61 7.61 -25.80
N ASN A 166 8.14 7.38 -24.59
CA ASN A 166 9.08 8.26 -23.93
C ASN A 166 10.42 7.55 -23.79
N GLY A 167 11.12 7.47 -24.93
CA GLY A 167 12.57 7.39 -24.89
C GLY A 167 13.16 8.67 -24.31
N GLY A 168 14.16 8.52 -23.45
CA GLY A 168 14.95 9.63 -22.90
C GLY A 168 15.87 9.18 -21.77
#